data_AF-A0A7W8FTT6-F1
#
_entry.id   AF-A0A7W8FTT6-F1
#
_cell.length_a   1.000
_cell.length_b   1.000
_cell.length_c   1.000
_cell.angle_alpha   90.00
_cell.angle_beta   90.00
_cell.angle_gamma   90.00
#
_symmetry.space_group_name_H-M   'P 1'
#
loop_
_entity.id
_entity.type
_entity.pdbx_description
1 polymer ?
#
loop_
_entity_poly.entity_id
_entity_poly.type
_entity_poly.pdbx_seq_one_letter_code
_entity_poly.pdbx_strand_id
1 'polypeptide(L)' 'MKKWSLKARLIYFGVIALVSAAFFALQFYAYQNGGQSTWEAMLLIVWGILAAFGIGGFVYSIARKGR' A
#
# COMPACT_ATOMS: atom_id res chain seq x y z
N MET A 1 0.30 20.69 15.89
CA MET A 1 0.67 19.74 14.80
C MET A 1 0.46 20.46 13.47
N LYS A 2 1.52 20.72 12.69
CA LYS A 2 1.40 21.42 11.39
C LYS A 2 0.39 20.68 10.51
N LYS A 3 -0.62 21.36 9.98
CA LYS A 3 -1.58 20.77 9.05
C LYS A 3 -0.83 20.41 7.77
N TRP A 4 -0.60 19.12 7.53
CA TRP A 4 0.01 18.65 6.28
C TRP A 4 -0.86 19.09 5.11
N SER A 5 -0.24 19.63 4.06
CA SER A 5 -0.98 20.02 2.86
C SER A 5 -1.63 18.79 2.22
N LEU A 6 -2.79 18.98 1.57
CA LEU A 6 -3.46 17.90 0.83
C LEU A 6 -2.53 17.23 -0.19
N LYS A 7 -1.67 18.03 -0.86
CA LYS A 7 -0.65 17.53 -1.79
C LYS A 7 0.35 16.60 -1.09
N ALA A 8 0.85 16.99 0.08
CA ALA A 8 1.80 16.17 0.84
C ALA A 8 1.16 14.85 1.31
N ARG A 9 -0.11 14.86 1.71
CA ARG A 9 -0.85 13.63 2.09
C ARG A 9 -1.05 12.70 0.90
N LEU A 10 -1.44 13.24 -0.25
CA LEU A 10 -1.64 12.45 -1.48
C LEU A 10 -0.33 11.78 -1.93
N ILE A 11 0.78 12.52 -1.91
CA ILE A 11 2.09 11.97 -2.23
C ILE A 11 2.48 10.88 -1.23
N TYR A 12 2.30 11.14 0.08
CA TYR A 12 2.62 10.18 1.13
C TYR A 12 1.86 8.85 0.95
N PHE A 13 0.52 8.91 0.86
CA PHE A 13 -0.29 7.70 0.69
C PHE A 13 -0.10 7.05 -0.69
N GLY A 14 0.13 7.85 -1.73
CA GLY A 14 0.42 7.36 -3.08
C GLY A 14 1.73 6.57 -3.15
N VAL A 15 2.80 7.06 -2.51
CA VAL A 15 4.09 6.36 -2.44
C VAL A 15 3.95 5.05 -1.66
N ILE A 16 3.25 5.07 -0.51
CA ILE A 16 3.00 3.85 0.27
C ILE A 16 2.21 2.83 -0.56
N ALA A 17 1.17 3.26 -1.26
CA ALA A 17 0.36 2.39 -2.11
C ALA A 17 1.21 1.75 -3.22
N LEU A 18 1.99 2.56 -3.95
CA LEU A 18 2.82 2.09 -5.06
C LEU A 18 3.89 1.11 -4.60
N VAL A 19 4.66 1.48 -3.58
CA VAL A 19 5.74 0.63 -3.06
C VAL A 19 5.16 -0.67 -2.52
N SER A 20 4.12 -0.59 -1.69
CA SER A 20 3.51 -1.80 -1.11
C SER A 20 2.89 -2.71 -2.18
N ALA A 21 2.26 -2.15 -3.22
CA ALA A 21 1.71 -2.92 -4.33
C ALA A 21 2.82 -3.58 -5.18
N ALA A 22 3.94 -2.89 -5.40
CA ALA A 22 5.09 -3.46 -6.12
C ALA A 22 5.69 -4.65 -5.35
N PHE A 23 5.91 -4.50 -4.04
CA PHE A 23 6.39 -5.58 -3.19
C PHE A 23 5.38 -6.72 -3.07
N PHE A 24 4.08 -6.41 -3.00
CA PHE A 24 3.02 -7.42 -3.05
C PHE A 24 3.09 -8.25 -4.33
N ALA A 25 3.23 -7.60 -5.49
CA ALA A 25 3.31 -8.28 -6.78
C ALA A 25 4.56 -9.17 -6.88
N LEU A 26 5.71 -8.67 -6.44
CA LEU A 26 6.96 -9.44 -6.37
C LEU A 26 6.83 -10.65 -5.42
N GLN A 27 6.27 -10.44 -4.23
CA GLN A 27 6.06 -11.51 -3.26
C GLN A 27 5.06 -12.55 -3.76
N PHE A 28 4.01 -12.12 -4.45
CA PHE A 28 3.02 -13.00 -5.07
C PHE A 28 3.63 -13.84 -6.19
N TYR A 29 4.48 -13.24 -7.02
CA TYR A 29 5.23 -13.97 -8.03
C TYR A 29 6.18 -15.00 -7.38
N ALA A 30 6.93 -14.62 -6.34
CA ALA A 30 7.79 -15.54 -5.62
C ALA A 30 7.01 -16.70 -4.98
N TYR A 31 5.83 -16.40 -4.40
CA TYR A 31 4.95 -17.40 -3.79
C TYR A 31 4.46 -18.44 -4.81
N GLN A 32 4.09 -18.00 -6.02
CA GLN A 32 3.67 -18.92 -7.09
C GLN A 32 4.82 -19.78 -7.63
N ASN A 33 6.06 -19.28 -7.61
CA ASN A 33 7.22 -19.95 -8.20
C ASN A 33 8.04 -20.79 -7.21
N GLY A 34 7.43 -21.22 -6.10
CA GLY A 34 8.05 -22.18 -5.17
C GLY A 34 8.16 -21.69 -3.72
N GLY A 35 7.79 -20.44 -3.44
CA GLY A 35 7.71 -19.92 -2.09
C GLY A 35 6.39 -20.29 -1.40
N GLN A 36 6.20 -21.55 -1.01
CA GLN A 36 4.99 -22.02 -0.29
C GLN A 36 5.19 -22.18 1.23
N SER A 37 6.16 -21.49 1.81
CA SER A 37 6.32 -21.46 3.27
C SER A 37 5.28 -20.54 3.92
N THR A 38 4.94 -20.85 5.17
CA THR A 38 4.05 -20.03 6.01
C THR A 38 4.52 -18.57 6.11
N TRP A 39 5.84 -18.35 6.07
CA TRP A 39 6.44 -17.02 6.13
C TRP A 39 6.15 -16.18 4.87
N GLU A 40 6.23 -16.78 3.69
CA GLU A 40 5.98 -16.09 2.42
C GLU A 40 4.50 -15.71 2.29
N ALA A 41 3.59 -16.56 2.74
CA ALA A 41 2.16 -16.25 2.81
C ALA A 41 1.88 -15.08 3.78
N MET A 42 2.55 -15.07 4.94
CA MET A 42 2.42 -13.98 5.91
C MET A 42 2.91 -12.64 5.33
N LEU A 43 4.06 -12.63 4.64
CA LEU A 43 4.58 -11.43 3.96
C LEU A 43 3.61 -10.92 2.89
N LEU A 44 2.98 -11.82 2.14
CA LEU A 44 1.97 -11.49 1.12
C LEU A 44 0.78 -10.74 1.74
N ILE A 45 0.28 -11.22 2.88
CA ILE A 45 -0.81 -10.58 3.62
C ILE A 45 -0.39 -9.20 4.13
N VAL A 46 0.80 -9.08 4.71
CA VAL A 46 1.32 -7.80 5.24
C VAL A 46 1.41 -6.76 4.12
N TRP A 47 2.02 -7.12 2.98
CA TRP A 47 2.11 -6.22 1.84
C TRP A 47 0.73 -5.85 1.28
N GLY A 48 -0.21 -6.80 1.27
CA GLY A 48 -1.59 -6.55 0.84
C GLY A 48 -2.32 -5.55 1.74
N ILE A 49 -2.18 -5.66 3.06
CA ILE A 49 -2.75 -4.73 4.03
C ILE A 49 -2.14 -3.33 3.87
N LEU A 50 -0.81 -3.23 3.69
CA LEU A 50 -0.12 -1.96 3.49
C LEU A 50 -0.53 -1.28 2.18
N ALA A 51 -0.68 -2.05 1.10
CA ALA A 51 -1.18 -1.55 -0.18
C ALA A 51 -2.62 -1.04 -0.04
N ALA A 52 -3.51 -1.81 0.61
CA ALA A 52 -4.88 -1.40 0.89
C ALA A 52 -4.94 -0.12 1.73
N PHE A 53 -4.07 0.01 2.74
CA PHE A 53 -3.98 1.21 3.57
C PHE A 53 -3.52 2.44 2.77
N GLY A 54 -2.50 2.29 1.94
CA GLY A 54 -2.04 3.34 1.04
C GLY A 54 -3.14 3.81 0.08
N ILE A 55 -3.82 2.86 -0.57
CA ILE A 55 -4.94 3.15 -1.48
C ILE A 55 -6.09 3.83 -0.74
N GLY A 56 -6.48 3.31 0.43
CA GLY A 56 -7.54 3.89 1.25
C GLY A 56 -7.23 5.32 1.68
N GLY A 57 -6.01 5.59 2.14
CA GLY A 57 -5.58 6.93 2.52
C GLY A 57 -5.51 7.90 1.33
N PHE A 58 -5.15 7.41 0.15
CA PHE A 58 -5.14 8.17 -1.09
C PHE A 58 -6.57 8.54 -1.52
N VAL A 59 -7.46 7.55 -1.63
CA VAL A 59 -8.88 7.76 -2.00
C VAL A 59 -9.57 8.68 -1.00
N TYR A 60 -9.36 8.47 0.30
CA TYR A 60 -9.90 9.33 1.35
C TYR A 60 -9.42 10.79 1.21
N SER A 61 -8.14 10.99 0.93
CA SER A 61 -7.56 12.32 0.73
C SER A 61 -8.12 13.03 -0.50
N ILE A 62 -8.42 12.29 -1.57
CA ILE A 62 -9.10 12.83 -2.76
C ILE A 62 -10.56 13.16 -2.44
N ALA A 63 -11.32 12.24 -1.84
CA ALA A 63 -12.73 12.44 -1.51
C ALA A 63 -12.95 13.64 -0.59
N ARG A 64 -12.00 13.93 0.31
CA ARG A 64 -12.04 15.07 1.22
C ARG A 64 -11.60 16.40 0.59
N LYS A 65 -11.04 16.41 -0.62
CA LYS A 65 -10.69 17.63 -1.36
C LYS A 65 -11.94 18.29 -1.97
N GLY A 66 -13.00 17.53 -2.21
CA GLY A 66 -14.25 18.00 -2.82
C GLY A 66 -15.32 18.49 -1.83
N ARG A 67 -15.09 18.36 -0.52
CA ARG A 67 -15.89 18.96 0.57
C ARG A 67 -15.10 20.08 1.20
#